data_AF-A0A2V7GK42-F1
#
_entry.id   AF-A0A2V7GK42-F1
#
_cell.length_a   1.000
_cell.length_b   1.000
_cell.length_c   1.000
_cell.angle_alpha   90.00
_cell.angle_beta   90.00
_cell.angle_gamma   90.00
#
_symmetry.space_group_name_H-M   'P 1'
#
loop_
_entity.id
_entity.type
_entity.pdbx_description
1 polymer ?
#
loop_
_entity_poly.entity_id
_entity_poly.type
_entity_poly.pdbx_seq_one_letter_code
_entity_poly.pdbx_strand_id
1 'polypeptide(L)' 'NSADDQINPPELGIIEREIGRVKRGRYVLIPISDRTRGHGTHTLAALWKDELARLLRESENR' A
#
# COMPACT_ATOMS: atom_id res chain seq x y z
N ASN A 1 0.78 -0.44 2.02
CA ASN A 1 0.82 -1.00 3.38
C ASN A 1 -0.55 -0.83 4.03
N SER A 2 -0.83 -1.43 5.18
CA SER A 2 -2.01 -1.13 6.00
C SER A 2 -1.58 -0.55 7.35
N ALA A 3 -2.41 0.34 7.89
CA ALA A 3 -2.12 1.05 9.14
C ALA A 3 -2.16 0.15 10.38
N ASP A 4 -2.65 -1.08 10.24
CA ASP A 4 -2.65 -2.11 11.29
C ASP A 4 -1.54 -3.16 11.15
N ASP A 5 -0.64 -3.03 10.16
CA ASP A 5 0.44 -4.00 9.95
C ASP A 5 1.44 -4.01 11.10
N GLN A 6 1.39 -5.03 11.95
CA GLN A 6 2.30 -5.18 13.09
C GLN A 6 3.72 -5.66 12.72
N ILE A 7 3.93 -6.16 11.50
CA ILE A 7 5.25 -6.63 11.02
C ILE A 7 5.99 -5.50 10.29
N ASN A 8 5.26 -4.71 9.49
CA ASN A 8 5.78 -3.50 8.85
C ASN A 8 5.04 -2.26 9.34
N PRO A 9 5.18 -1.87 10.63
CA PRO A 9 4.44 -0.73 11.17
C PRO A 9 4.77 0.56 10.42
N PRO A 10 3.76 1.31 9.92
CA PRO A 10 4.00 2.57 9.21
C PRO A 10 4.68 3.63 10.09
N GLU A 11 4.58 3.52 11.42
CA GLU A 11 5.21 4.41 12.38
C GLU A 11 6.74 4.39 12.31
N LEU A 12 7.35 3.37 11.68
CA LEU A 12 8.79 3.35 11.41
C LEU A 12 9.21 4.42 10.39
N GLY A 13 8.27 4.98 9.62
CA GLY A 13 8.52 6.05 8.65
C GLY A 13 9.47 5.67 7.51
N ILE A 14 9.75 4.38 7.33
CA ILE A 14 10.72 3.90 6.34
C ILE A 14 10.19 4.14 4.93
N ILE A 15 8.95 3.75 4.65
CA ILE A 15 8.42 3.87 3.28
C ILE A 15 8.17 5.34 2.92
N GLU A 16 7.65 6.13 3.86
CA GLU A 16 7.40 7.56 3.70
C GLU A 16 8.69 8.31 3.32
N ARG A 17 9.83 7.93 3.94
CA ARG A 17 11.15 8.49 3.62
C ARG A 17 11.72 7.96 2.31
N GLU A 18 11.68 6.65 2.09
CA GLU A 18 12.41 6.01 0.99
C GLU A 18 11.65 6.05 -0.35
N ILE A 19 10.31 6.22 -0.35
CA ILE A 19 9.51 6.23 -1.59
C ILE A 19 9.94 7.35 -2.56
N GLY A 20 10.50 8.44 -2.04
CA GLY A 20 11.04 9.53 -2.87
C GLY A 20 12.16 9.09 -3.81
N ARG A 21 12.85 7.96 -3.53
CA ARG A 21 13.86 7.38 -4.43
C ARG A 21 13.25 6.64 -5.62
N VAL A 22 11.96 6.29 -5.54
CA VAL A 22 11.26 5.59 -6.60
C VAL A 22 10.65 6.64 -7.55
N LYS A 23 11.34 6.93 -8.67
CA LYS A 23 11.02 8.02 -9.62
C LYS A 23 9.52 8.17 -9.98
N ARG A 24 8.79 7.06 -10.03
CA ARG A 24 7.36 7.01 -10.39
C ARG A 24 6.57 6.18 -9.37
N GLY A 25 7.13 6.00 -8.18
CA GLY A 25 6.55 5.24 -7.09
C GLY A 25 5.47 6.06 -6.40
N ARG A 26 4.49 5.34 -5.87
CA ARG A 26 3.46 5.93 -5.03
C ARG A 26 3.20 5.01 -3.87
N TYR A 27 3.24 5.57 -2.66
CA TYR A 27 2.89 4.85 -1.46
C TYR A 27 1.43 5.10 -1.09
N VAL A 28 0.72 4.03 -0.76
CA VAL A 28 -0.65 4.06 -0.27
C VAL A 28 -0.69 3.31 1.06
N LEU A 29 -1.24 3.96 2.08
CA LEU A 29 -1.50 3.39 3.38
C LEU A 29 -3.01 3.16 3.53
N ILE A 30 -3.42 1.90 3.65
CA ILE A 30 -4.82 1.52 3.88
C ILE A 30 -5.16 1.86 5.33
N PRO A 31 -6.16 2.73 5.62
CA PRO A 31 -6.55 3.05 6.98
C PRO A 31 -7.08 1.82 7.73
N ILE A 32 -6.91 1.81 9.06
CA ILE A 32 -7.49 0.78 9.93
C ILE A 32 -9.01 0.77 9.76
N SER A 33 -9.59 -0.41 9.63
CA SER A 33 -11.04 -0.60 9.60
C SER A 33 -11.41 -2.01 10.07
N ASP A 34 -12.70 -2.29 10.26
CA ASP A 34 -13.20 -3.63 10.61
C ASP A 34 -12.86 -4.71 9.56
N ARG A 35 -12.39 -4.30 8.38
CA ARG A 35 -12.00 -5.19 7.28
C ARG A 35 -10.51 -5.54 7.28
N THR A 36 -9.66 -4.76 7.94
CA THR A 36 -8.22 -5.03 7.97
C THR A 36 -7.90 -6.18 8.94
N ARG A 37 -6.75 -6.84 8.76
CA ARG A 37 -6.34 -8.07 9.46
C ARG A 37 -4.86 -8.04 9.85
N GLY A 38 -4.41 -6.92 10.40
CA GLY A 38 -3.00 -6.67 10.68
C GLY A 38 -2.16 -6.84 9.43
N HIS A 39 -0.99 -7.47 9.56
CA HIS A 39 -0.16 -7.86 8.43
C HIS A 39 -0.95 -8.64 7.36
N GLY A 40 -1.91 -9.50 7.76
CA GLY A 40 -2.72 -10.30 6.85
C GLY A 40 -3.60 -9.49 5.88
N THR A 41 -3.76 -8.17 6.09
CA THR A 41 -4.45 -7.26 5.16
C THR A 41 -3.91 -7.35 3.73
N HIS A 42 -2.61 -7.65 3.55
CA HIS A 42 -2.00 -7.78 2.22
C HIS A 42 -2.66 -8.88 1.36
N THR A 43 -3.24 -9.92 1.98
CA THR A 43 -3.93 -11.03 1.27
C THR A 43 -5.35 -10.67 0.84
N LEU A 44 -5.92 -9.58 1.37
CA LEU A 44 -7.29 -9.17 1.10
C LEU A 44 -7.37 -8.24 -0.12
N ALA A 45 -7.36 -8.84 -1.32
CA ALA A 45 -7.38 -8.10 -2.59
C ALA A 45 -8.49 -7.04 -2.68
N ALA A 46 -9.65 -7.28 -2.08
CA ALA A 46 -10.75 -6.33 -2.06
C ALA A 46 -10.42 -4.96 -1.43
N LEU A 47 -9.33 -4.85 -0.66
CA LEU A 47 -8.90 -3.61 -0.01
C LEU A 47 -7.87 -2.80 -0.83
N TRP A 48 -7.22 -3.42 -1.83
CA TRP A 48 -6.16 -2.76 -2.61
C TRP A 48 -6.31 -2.92 -4.14
N LYS A 49 -7.24 -3.76 -4.62
CA LYS A 49 -7.40 -4.06 -6.06
C LYS A 49 -7.56 -2.83 -6.95
N ASP A 50 -8.20 -1.77 -6.44
CA ASP A 50 -8.46 -0.57 -7.24
C ASP A 50 -7.17 0.22 -7.48
N GLU A 51 -6.25 0.21 -6.51
CA GLU A 51 -4.90 0.76 -6.68
C GLU A 51 -4.07 -0.04 -7.68
N LEU A 52 -4.19 -1.38 -7.67
CA LEU A 52 -3.55 -2.22 -8.70
C LEU A 52 -4.14 -1.91 -10.09
N ALA A 53 -5.47 -1.86 -10.22
CA ALA A 53 -6.12 -1.56 -11.49
C ALA A 53 -5.69 -0.20 -12.05
N ARG A 54 -5.57 0.81 -11.18
CA ARG A 54 -5.05 2.12 -11.56
C ARG A 54 -3.58 2.06 -11.98
N LEU A 55 -2.71 1.36 -11.23
CA LEU A 55 -1.31 1.16 -11.62
C LEU A 55 -1.21 0.54 -13.02
N LEU A 56 -2.01 -0.50 -13.30
CA LEU A 56 -2.02 -1.18 -14.59
C LEU A 56 -2.39 -0.23 -15.72
N ARG A 57 -3.49 0.53 -15.58
CA ARG A 57 -3.90 1.56 -16.57
C ARG A 57 -2.83 2.62 -16.82
N GLU A 58 -2.16 3.08 -15.77
CA GLU A 58 -1.09 4.08 -15.90
C GLU A 58 0.19 3.51 -16.54
N SER A 59 0.37 2.19 -16.50
CA SER A 59 1.54 1.50 -17.06
C SER A 59 1.32 0.95 -18.47
N GLU A 60 0.07 0.79 -18.92
CA GLU A 60 -0.29 0.12 -20.17
C GLU A 60 0.23 0.84 -21.43
N ASN A 61 0.35 2.17 -21.39
CA ASN A 61 0.79 2.99 -22.52
C ASN A 61 2.22 3.56 -22.34
N ARG A 62 3.09 2.81 -21.64
CA ARG A 62 4.52 3.14 -21.49
C ARG A 62 5.38 2.22 -22.30
#